data_AF-U9VZM7-F1
#
_entry.id   AF-U9VZM7-F1
#
_cell.length_a   1.000
_cell.length_b   1.000
_cell.length_c   1.000
_cell.angle_alpha   90.00
_cell.angle_beta   90.00
_cell.angle_gamma   90.00
#
_symmetry.space_group_name_H-M   'P 1'
#
loop_
_entity.id
_entity.type
_entity.pdbx_description
1 polymer ?
#
loop_
_entity_poly.entity_id
_entity_poly.type
_entity_poly.pdbx_seq_one_letter_code
_entity_poly.pdbx_strand_id
1 'polypeptide(L)'
;MTFTATVDALHAYTQQLAQFQGDLGQADILQQAKELQRFFNQTLWPNINQLELSQNQPQWRSAITEMHRHMRLLAVEVNFIQSARQSRTYQQRLGQISHRLEQLQGFTQVLITLCAQ
;
A
#
# COMPACT_ATOMS: atom_id res chain seq x y z
N MET A 1 -13.64 10.62 13.98
CA MET A 1 -13.98 9.56 13.00
C MET A 1 -14.33 8.28 13.73
N THR A 2 -15.21 7.45 13.19
CA THR A 2 -15.53 6.15 13.79
C THR A 2 -14.53 5.10 13.34
N PHE A 3 -14.25 4.18 14.24
CA PHE A 3 -13.41 3.02 14.02
C PHE A 3 -13.83 2.19 12.78
N THR A 4 -15.14 2.10 12.51
CA THR A 4 -15.72 1.46 11.33
C THR A 4 -15.19 2.06 10.02
N ALA A 5 -15.13 3.39 9.91
CA ALA A 5 -14.67 4.06 8.69
C ALA A 5 -13.19 3.76 8.39
N THR A 6 -12.35 3.62 9.42
CA THR A 6 -10.95 3.22 9.24
C THR A 6 -10.83 1.77 8.78
N VAL A 7 -11.58 0.86 9.39
CA VAL A 7 -11.57 -0.56 8.99
C VAL A 7 -12.06 -0.73 7.55
N ASP A 8 -13.11 -0.02 7.15
CA ASP A 8 -13.61 -0.01 5.77
C ASP A 8 -12.56 0.52 4.79
N ALA A 9 -11.88 1.62 5.15
CA ALA A 9 -10.80 2.17 4.33
C ALA A 9 -9.60 1.21 4.20
N LEU A 10 -9.24 0.51 5.28
CA LEU A 10 -8.18 -0.51 5.28
C LEU A 10 -8.57 -1.68 4.36
N HIS A 11 -9.80 -2.20 4.46
CA HIS A 11 -10.29 -3.26 3.58
C HIS A 11 -10.29 -2.84 2.11
N ALA A 12 -10.80 -1.64 1.80
CA ALA A 12 -10.80 -1.10 0.44
C ALA A 12 -9.37 -0.97 -0.11
N TYR A 13 -8.42 -0.55 0.72
CA TYR A 13 -7.02 -0.49 0.35
C TYR A 13 -6.41 -1.88 0.09
N THR A 14 -6.70 -2.88 0.94
CA THR A 14 -6.27 -4.27 0.71
C THR A 14 -6.80 -4.82 -0.61
N GLN A 15 -8.05 -4.54 -0.96
CA GLN A 15 -8.63 -4.95 -2.24
C GLN A 15 -7.91 -4.32 -3.43
N GLN A 16 -7.58 -3.03 -3.37
CA GLN A 16 -6.81 -2.37 -4.42
C GLN A 16 -5.38 -2.94 -4.56
N LEU A 17 -4.73 -3.27 -3.44
CA LEU A 17 -3.42 -3.94 -3.47
C LEU A 17 -3.50 -5.31 -4.14
N ALA A 18 -4.54 -6.10 -3.82
CA ALA A 18 -4.74 -7.41 -4.42
C ALA A 18 -5.07 -7.33 -5.92
N GLN A 19 -5.87 -6.35 -6.32
CA GLN A 19 -6.15 -6.10 -7.74
C GLN A 19 -4.87 -5.72 -8.50
N PHE A 20 -4.09 -4.76 -7.98
CA PHE A 20 -2.82 -4.38 -8.60
C PHE A 20 -1.85 -5.57 -8.70
N GLN A 21 -1.80 -6.40 -7.66
CA GLN A 21 -1.00 -7.63 -7.67
C GLN A 21 -1.42 -8.58 -8.81
N GLY A 22 -2.72 -8.75 -9.04
CA GLY A 22 -3.27 -9.57 -10.14
C GLY A 22 -2.99 -9.00 -11.53
N ASP A 23 -2.85 -7.68 -11.63
CA ASP A 23 -2.63 -6.97 -12.88
C ASP A 23 -1.14 -6.73 -13.22
N LEU A 24 -0.21 -7.25 -12.42
CA LEU A 24 1.22 -7.10 -12.68
C LEU A 24 1.61 -7.66 -14.05
N GLY A 25 2.36 -6.86 -14.81
CA GLY A 25 2.77 -7.19 -16.18
C GLY A 25 1.83 -6.71 -17.28
N GLN A 26 0.70 -6.08 -16.92
CA GLN A 26 -0.17 -5.38 -17.87
C GLN A 26 0.36 -3.96 -18.17
N ALA A 27 -0.20 -3.30 -19.19
CA ALA A 27 0.31 -2.01 -19.70
C ALA A 27 0.13 -0.82 -18.73
N ASP A 28 -0.78 -0.91 -17.75
CA ASP A 28 -1.25 0.23 -16.96
C ASP A 28 -0.67 0.33 -15.53
N ILE A 29 0.45 -0.34 -15.25
CA ILE A 29 1.10 -0.38 -13.92
C ILE A 29 1.30 1.02 -13.32
N LEU A 30 1.67 2.02 -14.13
CA LEU A 30 1.87 3.40 -13.66
C LEU A 30 0.56 4.04 -13.19
N GLN A 31 -0.52 3.84 -13.94
CA GLN A 31 -1.83 4.39 -13.60
C GLN A 31 -2.37 3.74 -12.33
N GLN A 32 -2.26 2.40 -12.23
CA GLN A 32 -2.67 1.65 -11.03
C GLN A 32 -1.88 2.08 -9.80
N ALA A 33 -0.56 2.26 -9.91
CA ALA A 33 0.26 2.75 -8.80
C ALA A 33 -0.12 4.18 -8.37
N LYS A 34 -0.45 5.06 -9.31
CA LYS A 34 -0.94 6.42 -9.01
C LYS A 34 -2.28 6.39 -8.30
N GLU A 35 -3.20 5.52 -8.71
CA GLU A 35 -4.51 5.35 -8.07
C GLU A 35 -4.36 4.82 -6.66
N LEU A 36 -3.53 3.80 -6.46
CA LEU A 36 -3.19 3.26 -5.14
C LEU A 36 -2.59 4.35 -4.24
N GLN A 37 -1.65 5.15 -4.76
CA GLN A 37 -1.05 6.27 -4.03
C GLN A 37 -2.06 7.36 -3.70
N ARG A 38 -2.97 7.66 -4.62
CA ARG A 38 -4.05 8.63 -4.39
C ARG A 38 -4.96 8.16 -3.28
N PHE A 39 -5.43 6.91 -3.34
CA PHE A 39 -6.29 6.33 -2.31
C PHE A 39 -5.60 6.33 -0.94
N PHE A 40 -4.33 5.91 -0.89
CA PHE A 40 -3.55 5.92 0.34
C PHE A 40 -3.50 7.32 0.97
N ASN A 41 -3.18 8.37 0.20
CA ASN A 41 -2.99 9.72 0.74
C ASN A 41 -4.31 10.45 1.02
N GLN A 42 -5.33 10.26 0.17
CA GLN A 42 -6.57 11.05 0.22
C GLN A 42 -7.69 10.37 0.99
N THR A 43 -7.66 9.04 1.09
CA THR A 43 -8.70 8.25 1.75
C THR A 43 -8.16 7.55 2.98
N LEU A 44 -7.12 6.72 2.84
CA LEU A 44 -6.67 5.89 3.95
C LEU A 44 -6.00 6.70 5.06
N TRP A 45 -5.03 7.55 4.71
CA TRP A 45 -4.24 8.32 5.67
C TRP A 45 -5.09 9.20 6.60
N PRO A 46 -6.07 10.00 6.11
CA PRO A 46 -6.95 10.75 6.98
C PRO A 46 -7.73 9.89 7.98
N ASN A 47 -8.16 8.68 7.56
CA ASN A 47 -8.90 7.76 8.43
C ASN A 47 -8.01 7.12 9.52
N ILE A 48 -6.73 6.91 9.22
CA ILE A 48 -5.78 6.27 10.14
C ILE A 48 -5.16 7.29 11.11
N ASN A 49 -4.84 8.50 10.63
CA ASN A 49 -4.14 9.52 11.42
C ASN A 49 -5.03 10.18 12.48
N GLN A 50 -6.35 10.09 12.32
CA GLN A 50 -7.31 10.67 13.27
C GLN A 50 -7.74 9.72 14.39
N LEU A 51 -7.27 8.48 14.39
CA LEU A 51 -7.57 7.51 15.45
C LEU A 51 -6.67 7.74 16.68
N GLU A 52 -7.25 7.64 17.87
CA GLU A 52 -6.47 7.69 19.13
C GLU A 52 -5.43 6.56 19.23
N LEU A 53 -5.69 5.42 18.57
CA LEU A 53 -4.73 4.32 18.42
C LEU A 53 -3.41 4.80 17.82
N SER A 54 -3.44 5.81 16.94
CA SER A 54 -2.23 6.40 16.36
C SER A 54 -1.33 7.10 17.37
N GLN A 55 -1.87 7.52 18.51
CA GLN A 55 -1.12 8.22 19.56
C GLN A 55 -0.72 7.28 20.70
N ASN A 56 -1.51 6.24 20.95
CA ASN A 56 -1.39 5.41 22.14
C ASN A 56 -0.81 4.01 21.87
N GLN A 57 -0.75 3.55 20.61
CA GLN A 57 -0.19 2.25 20.26
C GLN A 57 1.10 2.36 19.42
N PRO A 58 2.28 1.97 19.97
CA PRO A 58 3.54 1.97 19.21
C PRO A 58 3.50 1.11 17.95
N GLN A 59 2.82 -0.04 18.00
CA GLN A 59 2.69 -0.97 16.88
C GLN A 59 1.94 -0.33 15.70
N TRP A 60 0.88 0.42 15.99
CA TRP A 60 0.12 1.18 14.99
C TRP A 60 0.99 2.20 14.26
N ARG A 61 1.76 3.01 15.02
CA ARG A 61 2.70 4.00 14.46
C ARG A 61 3.79 3.37 13.62
N SER A 62 4.33 2.24 14.08
CA SER A 62 5.34 1.48 13.34
C SER A 62 4.79 0.99 12.01
N ALA A 63 3.61 0.38 12.00
CA ALA A 63 2.97 -0.13 10.78
C ALA A 63 2.71 1.00 9.76
N ILE A 64 2.20 2.16 10.22
CA ILE A 64 1.99 3.33 9.36
C ILE A 64 3.29 3.82 8.72
N THR A 65 4.36 3.90 9.50
CA THR A 65 5.67 4.38 9.03
C THR A 65 6.20 3.47 7.93
N GLU A 66 6.09 2.15 8.13
CA GLU A 66 6.49 1.19 7.11
C GLU A 66 5.55 1.23 5.89
N MET A 67 4.24 1.43 6.04
CA MET A 67 3.34 1.64 4.90
C MET A 67 3.75 2.85 4.05
N HIS A 68 4.03 4.00 4.67
CA HIS A 68 4.53 5.18 3.96
C HIS A 68 5.85 4.89 3.23
N ARG A 69 6.77 4.17 3.88
CA ARG A 69 8.05 3.76 3.30
C ARG A 69 7.84 2.88 2.07
N HIS A 70 7.02 1.83 2.19
CA HIS A 70 6.73 0.90 1.10
C HIS A 70 5.99 1.57 -0.05
N MET A 71 5.10 2.54 0.22
CA MET A 71 4.47 3.35 -0.83
C MET A 71 5.46 4.21 -1.61
N ARG A 72 6.45 4.82 -0.93
CA ARG A 72 7.52 5.56 -1.61
C ARG A 72 8.39 4.63 -2.46
N LEU A 73 8.75 3.45 -1.94
CA LEU A 73 9.54 2.46 -2.67
C LEU A 73 8.78 1.93 -3.89
N LEU A 74 7.48 1.66 -3.75
CA LEU A 74 6.62 1.23 -4.86
C LEU A 74 6.65 2.25 -6.01
N ALA A 75 6.51 3.54 -5.70
CA ALA A 75 6.60 4.61 -6.70
C ALA A 75 7.95 4.61 -7.43
N VAL A 76 9.04 4.33 -6.72
CA VAL A 76 10.38 4.20 -7.33
C VAL A 76 10.39 3.03 -8.32
N GLU A 77 9.96 1.83 -7.89
CA GLU A 77 9.97 0.64 -8.74
C GLU A 77 9.12 0.80 -10.01
N VAL A 78 7.94 1.39 -9.86
CA VAL A 78 7.01 1.64 -10.97
C VAL A 78 7.52 2.69 -11.94
N ASN A 79 8.27 3.70 -11.50
CA ASN A 79 8.93 4.62 -12.43
C ASN A 79 10.08 3.92 -13.18
N PHE A 80 10.82 3.05 -12.50
CA PHE A 80 11.94 2.32 -13.13
C PHE A 80 11.46 1.31 -14.17
N ILE A 81 10.34 0.62 -13.94
CA ILE A 81 9.85 -0.41 -14.86
C ILE A 81 9.56 0.14 -16.26
N GLN A 82 9.12 1.40 -16.37
CA GLN A 82 8.89 2.07 -17.66
C GLN A 82 10.18 2.28 -18.47
N SER A 83 11.30 2.43 -17.78
CA SER A 83 12.61 2.63 -18.41
C SER A 83 13.35 1.31 -18.71
N ALA A 84 12.83 0.17 -18.22
CA ALA A 84 13.47 -1.12 -18.33
C ALA A 84 13.34 -1.69 -19.76
N ARG A 85 14.44 -1.63 -20.53
CA ARG A 85 14.51 -2.16 -21.90
C ARG A 85 14.88 -3.64 -21.97
N GLN A 86 15.47 -4.20 -20.91
CA GLN A 86 15.88 -5.60 -20.83
C GLN A 86 14.82 -6.40 -20.09
N SER A 87 14.40 -7.53 -20.68
CA SER A 87 13.40 -8.44 -20.11
C SER A 87 13.75 -8.89 -18.69
N ARG A 88 15.03 -9.20 -18.43
CA ARG A 88 15.53 -9.59 -17.10
C ARG A 88 15.31 -8.49 -16.06
N THR A 89 15.65 -7.24 -16.40
CA THR A 89 15.46 -6.09 -15.50
C THR A 89 13.97 -5.82 -15.28
N TYR A 90 13.15 -5.95 -16.33
CA TYR A 90 11.70 -5.80 -16.22
C TYR A 90 11.09 -6.82 -15.25
N GLN A 91 11.44 -8.11 -15.38
CA GLN A 91 10.97 -9.16 -14.48
C GLN A 91 11.45 -8.95 -13.03
N GLN A 92 12.69 -8.52 -12.85
CA GLN A 92 13.21 -8.20 -11.51
C GLN A 92 12.42 -7.05 -10.86
N ARG A 93 12.06 -6.02 -11.64
CA ARG A 93 11.25 -4.89 -11.14
C ARG A 93 9.82 -5.33 -10.82
N LEU A 94 9.19 -6.18 -11.65
CA LEU A 94 7.89 -6.77 -11.30
C LEU A 94 7.95 -7.54 -9.98
N GLY A 95 9.00 -8.34 -9.76
CA GLY A 95 9.19 -9.04 -8.49
C GLY A 95 9.35 -8.09 -7.30
N GLN A 96 10.04 -6.97 -7.49
CA GLN A 96 10.16 -5.95 -6.45
C GLN A 96 8.82 -5.26 -6.17
N ILE A 97 8.05 -4.92 -7.21
CA ILE A 97 6.69 -4.37 -7.07
C ILE A 97 5.80 -5.35 -6.29
N SER A 98 5.76 -6.62 -6.70
CA SER A 98 5.03 -7.70 -6.00
C SER A 98 5.34 -7.72 -4.52
N HIS A 99 6.64 -7.77 -4.20
CA HIS A 99 7.08 -7.81 -2.81
C HIS A 99 6.68 -6.56 -2.03
N ARG A 100 6.66 -5.36 -2.64
CA ARG A 100 6.15 -4.15 -1.96
C ARG A 100 4.64 -4.22 -1.70
N LEU A 101 3.86 -4.75 -2.64
CA LEU A 101 2.42 -4.92 -2.48
C LEU A 101 2.10 -5.90 -1.35
N GLU A 102 2.82 -7.02 -1.27
CA GLU A 102 2.71 -8.00 -0.18
C GLU A 102 3.01 -7.38 1.20
N GLN A 103 4.06 -6.57 1.31
CA GLN A 103 4.41 -5.88 2.56
C GLN A 103 3.30 -4.89 2.96
N LEU A 104 2.75 -4.12 2.01
CA LEU A 104 1.64 -3.21 2.26
C LEU A 104 0.38 -3.96 2.72
N GLN A 105 0.07 -5.12 2.13
CA GLN A 105 -1.03 -5.97 2.59
C GLN A 105 -0.79 -6.45 4.02
N GLY A 106 0.42 -6.90 4.34
CA GLY A 106 0.80 -7.33 5.70
C GLY A 106 0.60 -6.23 6.75
N PHE A 107 1.07 -5.00 6.50
CA PHE A 107 0.86 -3.89 7.43
C PHE A 107 -0.61 -3.49 7.53
N THR A 108 -1.37 -3.55 6.43
CA THR A 108 -2.82 -3.30 6.45
C THR A 108 -3.52 -4.32 7.35
N GLN A 109 -3.15 -5.60 7.29
CA GLN A 109 -3.69 -6.65 8.15
C GLN A 109 -3.34 -6.43 9.63
N VAL A 110 -2.12 -5.98 9.93
CA VAL A 110 -1.73 -5.60 11.30
C VAL A 110 -2.65 -4.50 11.83
N LEU A 111 -2.88 -3.44 11.05
CA LEU A 111 -3.77 -2.35 11.46
C LEU A 111 -5.21 -2.82 11.67
N ILE A 112 -5.76 -3.66 10.79
CA ILE A 112 -7.10 -4.25 10.96
C ILE A 112 -7.18 -5.07 12.26
N THR A 113 -6.14 -5.83 12.58
CA THR A 113 -6.09 -6.67 13.79
C THR A 113 -5.99 -5.83 15.06
N LEU A 114 -5.16 -4.78 15.06
CA LEU A 114 -5.04 -3.84 16.18
C LEU A 114 -6.33 -3.04 16.38
N CYS A 115 -7.05 -2.82 15.29
CA CYS A 115 -8.37 -2.27 15.35
C CYS A 115 -9.26 -3.20 16.21
N ALA A 116 -9.34 -4.49 15.90
CA ALA A 116 -10.30 -5.41 16.54
C ALA A 116 -10.09 -5.69 18.05
N GLN A 117 -9.13 -5.02 18.69
CA GLN A 117 -8.76 -5.16 20.11
C GLN A 117 -9.34 -4.01 20.95
#